data_AF-A0A399ZZG6-F1
#
_entry.id   AF-A0A399ZZG6-F1
#
_cell.length_a   1.000
_cell.length_b   1.000
_cell.length_c   1.000
_cell.angle_alpha   90.00
_cell.angle_beta   90.00
_cell.angle_gamma   90.00
#
_symmetry.space_group_name_H-M   'P 1'
#
loop_
_entity.id
_entity.type
_entity.pdbx_description
1 polymer ?
#
loop_
_entity_poly.entity_id
_entity_poly.type
_entity_poly.pdbx_seq_one_letter_code
_entity_poly.pdbx_strand_id
1 'polypeptide(L)'
;MLEQNLERIGIDTDSLRRINWSKWVLVLLTLAISAAIGLRGVYQAFRGRTLLELGILIILFVIMVGLVMYRLELGVVAILFTSLFVRFTIPTGTLTNIPASLILSAIIVLIWALSMLVKRNVQLAPGRYVLPILLFIVLAILSVPYSWLLLNPNLFGRGIWAKTELGFTFAQIGGVTLMILLPAVMLMTANVLRKEKWFKLVFALMLLVALPEVLQRILGTRLALGDFRLQTGASYPLWVVALTIGQVYFNQSLRMWQRALLVSS
;
A
#
# COMPACT_ATOMS: atom_id res chain seq x y z
N MET A 1 8.46 -2.18 41.54
CA MET A 1 7.59 -1.00 41.68
C MET A 1 7.03 -0.47 40.36
N LEU A 2 7.75 -0.53 39.23
CA LEU A 2 7.22 -0.14 37.90
C LEU A 2 6.12 -1.08 37.38
N GLU A 3 6.16 -2.38 37.70
CA GLU A 3 5.18 -3.36 37.23
C GLU A 3 3.79 -3.20 37.87
N GLN A 4 3.73 -2.83 39.16
CA GLN A 4 2.46 -2.62 39.87
C GLN A 4 1.68 -1.38 39.37
N ASN A 5 2.37 -0.39 38.81
CA ASN A 5 1.71 0.77 38.19
C ASN A 5 1.17 0.47 36.79
N LEU A 6 1.68 -0.56 36.10
CA LEU A 6 1.21 -0.96 34.76
C LEU A 6 -0.05 -1.82 34.83
N GLU A 7 -0.18 -2.67 35.86
CA GLU A 7 -1.41 -3.45 36.10
C GLU A 7 -2.62 -2.56 36.42
N ARG A 8 -2.42 -1.44 37.12
CA ARG A 8 -3.51 -0.48 37.41
C ARG A 8 -4.08 0.20 36.17
N ILE A 9 -3.37 0.20 35.05
CA ILE A 9 -3.81 0.82 33.79
C ILE A 9 -4.54 -0.21 32.89
N GLY A 10 -4.72 -1.46 33.36
CA GLY A 10 -5.43 -2.50 32.61
C GLY A 10 -4.71 -2.94 31.34
N ILE A 11 -3.39 -2.71 31.27
CA ILE A 11 -2.56 -3.14 30.15
C ILE A 11 -2.07 -4.56 30.46
N ASP A 12 -2.76 -5.53 29.89
CA ASP A 12 -2.43 -6.95 29.95
C ASP A 12 -1.04 -7.22 29.33
N THR A 13 -0.03 -7.33 30.20
CA THR A 13 1.39 -7.56 29.87
C THR A 13 1.66 -9.00 29.40
N ASP A 14 0.77 -9.96 29.70
CA ASP A 14 0.88 -11.34 29.23
C ASP A 14 0.62 -11.47 27.72
N SER A 15 -0.15 -10.55 27.14
CA SER A 15 -0.38 -10.46 25.70
C SER A 15 0.88 -10.06 24.90
N LEU A 16 1.83 -9.37 25.53
CA LEU A 16 3.11 -8.96 24.93
C LEU A 16 4.18 -10.03 25.06
N ARG A 17 4.12 -10.88 26.10
CA ARG A 17 5.11 -11.94 26.33
C ARG A 17 4.84 -13.19 25.47
N ARG A 18 3.59 -13.45 25.09
CA ARG A 18 3.20 -14.48 24.10
C ARG A 18 3.25 -13.98 22.66
N ILE A 19 4.25 -13.16 22.33
CA ILE A 19 4.63 -12.92 20.94
C ILE A 19 5.18 -14.23 20.39
N ASN A 20 4.35 -14.98 19.64
CA ASN A 20 4.78 -16.17 18.91
C ASN A 20 5.85 -15.77 17.89
N TRP A 21 7.12 -15.89 18.29
CA TRP A 21 8.28 -15.57 17.46
C TRP A 21 8.25 -16.31 16.13
N SER A 22 7.74 -17.55 16.10
CA SER A 22 7.54 -18.31 14.87
C SER A 22 6.65 -17.61 13.83
N LYS A 23 5.62 -16.87 14.28
CA LYS A 23 4.73 -16.11 13.37
C LYS A 23 5.42 -14.88 12.78
N TRP A 24 6.23 -14.19 13.57
CA TRP A 24 6.97 -13.03 13.09
C TRP A 24 8.18 -13.40 12.23
N VAL A 25 8.84 -14.52 12.52
CA VAL A 25 9.90 -15.07 11.67
C VAL A 25 9.34 -15.42 10.30
N LEU A 26 8.17 -16.04 10.19
CA LEU A 26 7.55 -16.32 8.89
C LEU A 26 7.22 -15.04 8.12
N VAL A 27 6.64 -14.02 8.77
CA VAL A 27 6.36 -12.72 8.15
C VAL A 27 7.66 -12.07 7.66
N LEU A 28 8.66 -11.96 8.53
CA LEU A 28 9.96 -11.38 8.18
C LEU A 28 10.65 -12.14 7.06
N LEU A 29 10.57 -13.48 7.06
CA LEU A 29 11.12 -14.32 6.01
C LEU A 29 10.39 -14.08 4.67
N THR A 30 9.06 -14.08 4.66
CA THR A 30 8.28 -13.79 3.44
C THR A 30 8.55 -12.38 2.91
N LEU A 31 8.66 -11.37 3.79
CA LEU A 31 9.00 -10.02 3.40
C LEU A 31 10.44 -9.95 2.86
N ALA A 32 11.41 -10.56 3.56
CA ALA A 32 12.81 -10.58 3.13
C ALA A 32 12.98 -11.25 1.76
N ILE A 33 12.28 -12.37 1.52
CA ILE A 33 12.34 -13.04 0.23
C ILE A 33 11.62 -12.19 -0.84
N SER A 34 10.46 -11.60 -0.52
CA SER A 34 9.76 -10.70 -1.46
C SER A 34 10.62 -9.50 -1.86
N ALA A 35 11.37 -8.90 -0.91
CA ALA A 35 12.35 -7.87 -1.21
C ALA A 35 13.51 -8.41 -2.07
N ALA A 36 14.05 -9.57 -1.75
CA ALA A 36 15.13 -10.18 -2.55
C ALA A 36 14.71 -10.44 -4.01
N ILE A 37 13.47 -10.88 -4.22
CA ILE A 37 12.88 -11.06 -5.56
C ILE A 37 12.68 -9.71 -6.25
N GLY A 38 12.11 -8.74 -5.54
CA GLY A 38 11.86 -7.39 -6.04
C GLY A 38 13.14 -6.65 -6.46
N LEU A 39 14.26 -6.90 -5.78
CA LEU A 39 15.55 -6.28 -6.05
C LEU A 39 16.23 -6.82 -7.30
N ARG A 40 16.02 -8.08 -7.65
CA ARG A 40 16.62 -8.71 -8.85
C ARG A 40 15.83 -8.47 -10.13
N GLY A 41 14.63 -7.89 -10.05
CA GLY A 41 13.78 -7.61 -11.21
C GLY A 41 13.17 -8.89 -11.81
N VAL A 42 11.85 -8.94 -11.87
CA VAL A 42 11.10 -10.14 -12.30
C VAL A 42 11.39 -10.53 -13.76
N TYR A 43 11.68 -9.56 -14.63
CA TYR A 43 12.01 -9.84 -16.03
C TYR A 43 13.34 -10.63 -16.21
N GLN A 44 14.31 -10.45 -15.31
CA GLN A 44 15.50 -11.30 -15.23
C GLN A 44 15.23 -12.56 -14.39
N ALA A 45 14.25 -12.52 -13.48
CA ALA A 45 13.84 -13.69 -12.70
C ALA A 45 13.03 -14.72 -13.51
N PHE A 46 12.37 -14.35 -14.62
CA PHE A 46 11.63 -15.33 -15.44
C PHE A 46 12.43 -15.82 -16.65
N ARG A 47 13.50 -15.13 -17.05
CA ARG A 47 14.35 -15.53 -18.17
C ARG A 47 15.48 -16.44 -17.68
N GLY A 48 15.31 -17.75 -17.82
CA GLY A 48 16.33 -18.76 -17.50
C GLY A 48 16.27 -19.38 -16.11
N ARG A 49 15.19 -19.16 -15.35
CA ARG A 49 15.00 -19.77 -14.02
C ARG A 49 14.37 -21.16 -14.09
N THR A 50 14.77 -22.00 -13.15
CA THR A 50 14.31 -23.38 -13.01
C THR A 50 12.88 -23.41 -12.44
N LEU A 51 12.08 -24.43 -12.78
CA LEU A 51 10.71 -24.65 -12.26
C LEU A 51 10.61 -24.52 -10.73
N LEU A 52 11.71 -24.84 -10.02
CA LEU A 52 11.82 -24.72 -8.56
C LEU A 52 11.69 -23.28 -8.06
N GLU A 53 12.26 -22.30 -8.76
CA GLU A 53 12.23 -20.90 -8.32
C GLU A 53 10.85 -20.26 -8.50
N LEU A 54 10.13 -20.67 -9.56
CA LEU A 54 8.71 -20.33 -9.75
C LEU A 54 7.84 -21.01 -8.69
N GLY A 55 8.12 -22.27 -8.34
CA GLY A 55 7.44 -22.97 -7.25
C GLY A 55 7.58 -22.24 -5.92
N ILE A 56 8.80 -21.81 -5.56
CA ILE A 56 9.07 -21.06 -4.33
C ILE A 56 8.31 -19.72 -4.32
N LEU A 57 8.26 -19.01 -5.45
CA LEU A 57 7.51 -17.76 -5.58
C LEU A 57 6.01 -17.95 -5.30
N ILE A 58 5.41 -18.98 -5.90
CA ILE A 58 4.00 -19.30 -5.70
C ILE A 58 3.75 -19.68 -4.24
N ILE A 59 4.60 -20.52 -3.65
CA ILE A 59 4.48 -20.91 -2.24
C ILE A 59 4.53 -19.68 -1.33
N LEU A 60 5.47 -18.76 -1.54
CA LEU A 60 5.58 -17.53 -0.75
C LEU A 60 4.37 -16.61 -0.92
N PHE A 61 3.85 -16.50 -2.14
CA PHE A 61 2.63 -15.76 -2.41
C PHE A 61 1.44 -16.37 -1.65
N VAL A 62 1.28 -17.70 -1.70
CA VAL A 62 0.22 -18.41 -0.97
C VAL A 62 0.35 -18.23 0.54
N ILE A 63 1.58 -18.35 1.09
CA ILE A 63 1.84 -18.12 2.52
C ILE A 63 1.48 -16.68 2.88
N MET A 64 1.88 -15.69 2.08
CA MET A 64 1.57 -14.28 2.32
C MET A 64 0.06 -14.03 2.29
N VAL A 65 -0.66 -14.55 1.30
CA VAL A 65 -2.13 -14.46 1.23
C VAL A 65 -2.78 -15.12 2.46
N GLY A 66 -2.33 -16.31 2.85
CA GLY A 66 -2.82 -17.00 4.05
C GLY A 66 -2.57 -16.21 5.34
N LEU A 67 -1.41 -15.57 5.47
CA LEU A 67 -1.09 -14.70 6.60
C LEU A 67 -1.98 -13.46 6.64
N VAL A 68 -2.26 -12.85 5.48
CA VAL A 68 -3.18 -11.70 5.37
C VAL A 68 -4.61 -12.11 5.75
N MET A 69 -5.08 -13.29 5.33
CA MET A 69 -6.39 -13.80 5.74
C MET A 69 -6.48 -14.02 7.25
N TYR A 70 -5.39 -14.42 7.90
CA TYR A 70 -5.34 -14.58 9.35
C TYR A 70 -5.27 -13.23 10.10
N ARG A 71 -4.50 -12.27 9.58
CA ARG A 71 -4.32 -10.93 10.14
C ARG A 71 -4.21 -9.88 9.04
N LEU A 72 -5.32 -9.17 8.82
CA LEU A 72 -5.40 -8.12 7.82
C LEU A 72 -4.41 -6.98 8.08
N GLU A 73 -3.95 -6.78 9.31
CA GLU A 73 -2.95 -5.74 9.63
C GLU A 73 -1.61 -6.00 8.91
N LEU A 74 -1.26 -7.28 8.71
CA LEU A 74 -0.09 -7.66 7.92
C LEU A 74 -0.28 -7.31 6.44
N GLY A 75 -1.52 -7.28 5.95
CA GLY A 75 -1.83 -6.87 4.58
C GLY A 75 -1.43 -5.41 4.33
N VAL A 76 -1.75 -4.50 5.24
CA VAL A 76 -1.34 -3.08 5.11
C VAL A 76 0.19 -2.95 5.11
N VAL A 77 0.86 -3.66 6.01
CA VAL A 77 2.34 -3.68 6.06
C VAL A 77 2.92 -4.26 4.77
N ALA A 78 2.32 -5.32 4.23
CA ALA A 78 2.74 -5.95 2.97
C ALA A 78 2.57 -5.01 1.77
N ILE A 79 1.49 -4.22 1.71
CA ILE A 79 1.30 -3.18 0.67
C ILE A 79 2.44 -2.17 0.73
N LEU A 80 2.70 -1.61 1.92
CA LEU A 80 3.75 -0.63 2.12
C LEU A 80 5.12 -1.20 1.75
N PHE A 81 5.44 -2.38 2.28
CA PHE A 81 6.70 -3.05 2.03
C PHE A 81 6.89 -3.35 0.54
N THR A 82 5.87 -3.87 -0.13
CA THR A 82 5.90 -4.14 -1.58
C THR A 82 6.10 -2.85 -2.36
N SER A 83 5.45 -1.75 -1.96
CA SER A 83 5.62 -0.45 -2.62
C SER A 83 7.03 0.12 -2.49
N LEU A 84 7.75 -0.21 -1.41
CA LEU A 84 9.08 0.33 -1.14
C LEU A 84 10.18 -0.55 -1.76
N PHE A 85 10.04 -1.88 -1.64
CA PHE A 85 11.11 -2.82 -1.97
C PHE A 85 10.88 -3.58 -3.28
N VAL A 86 9.64 -3.73 -3.74
CA VAL A 86 9.31 -4.56 -4.91
C VAL A 86 9.14 -3.69 -6.15
N ARG A 87 10.16 -3.68 -7.02
CA ARG A 87 10.15 -2.97 -8.31
C ARG A 87 9.57 -3.79 -9.43
N PHE A 88 8.48 -4.49 -9.14
CA PHE A 88 7.76 -5.17 -10.19
C PHE A 88 6.77 -4.20 -10.79
N THR A 89 6.87 -4.01 -12.09
CA THR A 89 5.93 -3.21 -12.86
C THR A 89 5.46 -4.00 -14.07
N ILE A 90 4.15 -4.02 -14.29
CA ILE A 90 3.58 -4.63 -15.48
C ILE A 90 3.50 -3.54 -16.57
N PRO A 91 4.15 -3.74 -17.73
CA PRO A 91 4.02 -2.81 -18.85
C PRO A 91 2.59 -2.91 -19.39
N THR A 92 1.90 -1.78 -19.44
CA THR A 92 0.50 -1.71 -19.91
C THR A 92 0.39 -1.44 -21.41
N GLY A 93 1.53 -1.38 -22.12
CA GLY A 93 1.58 -0.89 -23.51
C GLY A 93 1.44 0.63 -23.64
N THR A 94 1.35 1.35 -22.52
CA THR A 94 1.42 2.82 -22.46
C THR A 94 2.72 3.28 -21.78
N LEU A 95 2.93 4.61 -21.70
CA LEU A 95 4.04 5.19 -20.95
C LEU A 95 3.91 5.01 -19.41
N THR A 96 2.81 4.43 -18.92
CA THR A 96 2.57 4.20 -17.49
C THR A 96 2.64 2.73 -17.12
N ASN A 97 3.49 2.44 -16.14
CA ASN A 97 3.75 1.11 -15.64
C ASN A 97 2.91 0.86 -14.38
N ILE A 98 2.19 -0.27 -14.29
CA ILE A 98 1.41 -0.60 -13.09
C ILE A 98 2.34 -1.19 -12.03
N PRO A 99 2.50 -0.57 -10.85
CA PRO A 99 3.33 -1.12 -9.80
C PRO A 99 2.67 -2.33 -9.14
N ALA A 100 3.48 -3.31 -8.74
CA ALA A 100 3.03 -4.53 -8.07
C ALA A 100 2.27 -4.27 -6.77
N SER A 101 2.65 -3.21 -6.06
CA SER A 101 1.97 -2.76 -4.85
C SER A 101 0.50 -2.42 -5.13
N LEU A 102 0.16 -1.97 -6.33
CA LEU A 102 -1.22 -1.71 -6.73
C LEU A 102 -2.03 -3.00 -6.85
N ILE A 103 -1.47 -4.01 -7.52
CA ILE A 103 -2.12 -5.31 -7.68
C ILE A 103 -2.32 -5.96 -6.31
N LEU A 104 -1.27 -5.93 -5.48
CA LEU A 104 -1.33 -6.43 -4.12
C LEU A 104 -2.38 -5.69 -3.28
N SER A 105 -2.46 -4.36 -3.42
CA SER A 105 -3.48 -3.55 -2.76
C SER A 105 -4.89 -3.96 -3.19
N ALA A 106 -5.11 -4.21 -4.48
CA ALA A 106 -6.40 -4.66 -5.01
C ALA A 106 -6.80 -6.01 -4.41
N ILE A 107 -5.88 -6.97 -4.37
CA ILE A 107 -6.11 -8.29 -3.78
C ILE A 107 -6.46 -8.17 -2.30
N ILE A 108 -5.70 -7.39 -1.53
CA ILE A 108 -5.90 -7.28 -0.08
C ILE A 108 -7.21 -6.53 0.25
N VAL A 109 -7.52 -5.46 -0.48
CA VAL A 109 -8.80 -4.74 -0.35
C VAL A 109 -9.97 -5.67 -0.70
N LEU A 110 -9.84 -6.49 -1.76
CA LEU A 110 -10.87 -7.46 -2.13
C LEU A 110 -11.05 -8.52 -1.04
N ILE A 111 -9.96 -9.08 -0.50
CA ILE A 111 -10.00 -10.04 0.62
C ILE A 111 -10.68 -9.40 1.83
N TRP A 112 -10.34 -8.15 2.16
CA TRP A 112 -10.95 -7.41 3.26
C TRP A 112 -12.45 -7.20 3.04
N ALA A 113 -12.86 -6.74 1.86
CA ALA A 113 -14.27 -6.53 1.52
C ALA A 113 -15.06 -7.84 1.56
N LEU A 114 -14.54 -8.92 0.96
CA LEU A 114 -15.13 -10.26 1.02
C LEU A 114 -15.23 -10.77 2.46
N SER A 115 -14.21 -10.52 3.30
CA SER A 115 -14.24 -10.94 4.70
C SER A 115 -15.38 -10.28 5.49
N MET A 116 -15.72 -9.03 5.17
CA MET A 116 -16.88 -8.34 5.76
C MET A 116 -18.21 -8.90 5.26
N LEU A 117 -18.30 -9.18 3.96
CA LEU A 117 -19.50 -9.77 3.34
C LEU A 117 -19.79 -11.17 3.89
N VAL A 118 -18.76 -12.02 3.97
CA VAL A 118 -18.87 -13.39 4.52
C VAL A 118 -19.28 -13.36 5.99
N LYS A 119 -18.72 -12.44 6.79
CA LYS A 119 -19.11 -12.25 8.19
C LYS A 119 -20.47 -11.55 8.36
N ARG A 120 -21.09 -11.08 7.26
CA ARG A 120 -22.32 -10.27 7.23
C ARG A 120 -22.30 -9.08 8.19
N ASN A 121 -21.11 -8.53 8.44
CA ASN A 121 -20.90 -7.50 9.43
C ASN A 121 -20.05 -6.39 8.83
N VAL A 122 -20.72 -5.53 8.06
CA VAL A 122 -20.09 -4.37 7.41
C VAL A 122 -19.85 -3.31 8.48
N GLN A 123 -18.74 -3.44 9.19
CA GLN A 123 -18.31 -2.45 10.18
C GLN A 123 -17.23 -1.58 9.54
N LEU A 124 -17.64 -0.37 9.16
CA LEU A 124 -16.72 0.71 8.86
C LEU A 124 -16.48 1.51 10.14
N ALA A 125 -15.22 1.87 10.38
CA ALA A 125 -14.83 2.69 11.50
C ALA A 125 -15.61 4.02 11.44
N PRO A 126 -16.32 4.41 12.51
CA PRO A 126 -17.13 5.62 12.48
C PRO A 126 -16.21 6.83 12.29
N GLY A 127 -16.42 7.57 11.20
CA GLY A 127 -15.61 8.75 10.88
C GLY A 127 -16.30 9.63 9.84
N ARG A 128 -16.19 10.96 10.02
CA ARG A 128 -16.76 11.95 9.08
C ARG A 128 -16.17 11.85 7.67
N TYR A 129 -14.99 11.25 7.53
CA TYR A 129 -14.31 11.01 6.26
C TYR A 129 -14.86 9.81 5.48
N VAL A 130 -15.63 8.90 6.10
CA VAL A 130 -16.08 7.68 5.43
C VAL A 130 -17.10 7.98 4.33
N LEU A 131 -18.10 8.81 4.62
CA LEU A 131 -19.13 9.19 3.67
C LEU A 131 -18.57 9.85 2.39
N PRO A 132 -17.74 10.91 2.46
CA PRO A 132 -17.19 11.52 1.24
C PRO A 132 -16.33 10.55 0.44
N ILE A 133 -15.60 9.63 1.10
CA ILE A 133 -14.82 8.62 0.39
C ILE A 133 -15.73 7.62 -0.34
N LEU A 134 -16.79 7.14 0.31
CA LEU A 134 -17.74 6.22 -0.33
C LEU A 134 -18.44 6.90 -1.52
N LEU A 135 -18.85 8.16 -1.37
CA LEU A 135 -19.43 8.95 -2.46
C LEU A 135 -18.44 9.09 -3.62
N PHE A 136 -17.17 9.39 -3.34
CA PHE A 136 -16.13 9.47 -4.36
C PHE A 136 -15.95 8.15 -5.11
N ILE A 137 -15.92 7.00 -4.40
CA ILE A 137 -15.84 5.67 -5.01
C ILE A 137 -17.05 5.42 -5.92
N VAL A 138 -18.27 5.73 -5.46
CA VAL A 138 -19.50 5.55 -6.25
C VAL A 138 -19.47 6.44 -7.49
N LEU A 139 -19.10 7.71 -7.36
CA LEU A 139 -18.96 8.63 -8.49
C LEU A 139 -17.90 8.16 -9.49
N ALA A 140 -16.78 7.62 -9.02
CA ALA A 140 -15.75 7.05 -9.88
C ALA A 140 -16.28 5.85 -10.68
N ILE A 141 -17.04 4.95 -10.05
CA ILE A 141 -17.69 3.83 -10.74
C ILE A 141 -18.70 4.33 -11.77
N LEU A 142 -19.55 5.29 -11.41
CA LEU A 142 -20.58 5.86 -12.30
C LEU A 142 -19.98 6.68 -13.45
N SER A 143 -18.77 7.20 -13.29
CA SER A 143 -18.08 7.98 -14.33
C SER A 143 -17.76 7.13 -15.58
N VAL A 144 -17.56 5.82 -15.42
CA VAL A 144 -17.26 4.89 -16.53
C VAL A 144 -18.44 4.75 -17.49
N PRO A 145 -19.63 4.28 -17.06
CA PRO A 145 -20.77 4.17 -17.97
C PRO A 145 -21.20 5.54 -18.49
N TYR A 146 -21.10 6.61 -17.69
CA TYR A 146 -21.36 7.97 -18.16
C TYR A 146 -20.44 8.35 -19.34
N SER A 147 -19.14 8.08 -19.20
CA SER A 147 -18.16 8.35 -20.25
C SER A 147 -18.40 7.49 -21.50
N TRP A 148 -18.80 6.23 -21.33
CA TRP A 148 -19.10 5.34 -22.46
C TRP A 148 -20.39 5.72 -23.18
N LEU A 149 -21.44 6.12 -22.45
CA LEU A 149 -22.75 6.41 -23.02
C LEU A 149 -22.82 7.79 -23.70
N LEU A 150 -22.21 8.82 -23.10
CA LEU A 150 -22.41 10.22 -23.53
C LEU A 150 -21.25 10.80 -24.32
N LEU A 151 -20.00 10.47 -23.95
CA LEU A 151 -18.83 11.10 -24.57
C LEU A 151 -18.38 10.35 -25.82
N ASN A 152 -18.51 9.02 -25.86
CA ASN A 152 -18.09 8.20 -26.99
C ASN A 152 -19.07 7.04 -27.27
N PRO A 153 -20.28 7.32 -27.80
CA PRO A 153 -21.25 6.27 -28.14
C PRO A 153 -20.73 5.27 -29.20
N ASN A 154 -19.64 5.60 -29.90
CA ASN A 154 -19.01 4.76 -30.92
C ASN A 154 -18.13 3.62 -30.36
N LEU A 155 -18.01 3.45 -29.04
CA LEU A 155 -17.32 2.29 -28.43
C LEU A 155 -17.98 0.94 -28.78
N PHE A 156 -19.22 0.95 -29.29
CA PHE A 156 -19.90 -0.22 -29.83
C PHE A 156 -19.94 -0.27 -31.38
N GLY A 157 -19.31 0.66 -32.09
CA GLY A 157 -19.48 0.78 -33.55
C GLY A 157 -18.37 1.52 -34.32
N ARG A 158 -17.57 0.73 -35.06
CA ARG A 158 -16.98 1.01 -36.39
C ARG A 158 -16.44 2.43 -36.64
N GLY A 159 -15.44 2.88 -35.88
CA GLY A 159 -14.61 4.02 -36.30
C GLY A 159 -13.44 3.56 -37.19
N ILE A 160 -13.27 4.15 -38.38
CA ILE A 160 -12.23 3.77 -39.39
C ILE A 160 -10.78 4.07 -38.92
N TRP A 161 -10.61 4.71 -37.76
CA TRP A 161 -9.31 5.05 -37.15
C TRP A 161 -8.93 4.16 -35.95
N ALA A 162 -9.67 3.07 -35.74
CA ALA A 162 -9.63 2.12 -34.62
C ALA A 162 -8.41 1.18 -34.54
N LYS A 163 -7.20 1.60 -34.93
CA LYS A 163 -6.04 0.69 -34.85
C LYS A 163 -5.52 0.44 -33.42
N THR A 164 -6.07 1.10 -32.40
CA THR A 164 -5.67 0.91 -30.99
C THR A 164 -6.84 1.03 -29.99
N GLU A 165 -8.04 0.55 -30.32
CA GLU A 165 -9.23 0.66 -29.44
C GLU A 165 -9.05 -0.03 -28.07
N LEU A 166 -8.22 -1.06 -27.98
CA LEU A 166 -7.92 -1.73 -26.72
C LEU A 166 -7.19 -0.80 -25.74
N GLY A 167 -6.26 0.03 -26.22
CA GLY A 167 -5.40 0.86 -25.36
C GLY A 167 -6.16 1.91 -24.55
N PHE A 168 -7.18 2.55 -25.15
CA PHE A 168 -7.97 3.58 -24.48
C PHE A 168 -8.83 3.00 -23.35
N THR A 169 -9.50 1.88 -23.60
CA THR A 169 -10.35 1.21 -22.60
C THR A 169 -9.52 0.68 -21.43
N PHE A 170 -8.35 0.09 -21.68
CA PHE A 170 -7.46 -0.37 -20.61
C PHE A 170 -6.92 0.79 -19.77
N ALA A 171 -6.53 1.91 -20.39
CA ALA A 171 -6.07 3.08 -19.66
C ALA A 171 -7.17 3.69 -18.78
N GLN A 172 -8.40 3.77 -19.29
CA GLN A 172 -9.55 4.27 -18.54
C GLN A 172 -9.90 3.38 -17.34
N ILE A 173 -9.96 2.06 -17.55
CA ILE A 173 -10.19 1.09 -16.46
C ILE A 173 -9.07 1.17 -15.43
N GLY A 174 -7.81 1.29 -15.87
CA GLY A 174 -6.66 1.46 -14.98
C GLY A 174 -6.77 2.72 -14.12
N GLY A 175 -7.14 3.85 -14.73
CA GLY A 175 -7.35 5.12 -14.03
C GLY A 175 -8.47 5.05 -12.99
N VAL A 176 -9.62 4.49 -13.35
CA VAL A 176 -10.76 4.35 -12.42
C VAL A 176 -10.43 3.34 -11.32
N THR A 177 -9.72 2.26 -11.64
CA THR A 177 -9.24 1.29 -10.65
C THR A 177 -8.36 1.99 -9.61
N LEU A 178 -7.42 2.85 -10.03
CA LEU A 178 -6.60 3.64 -9.11
C LEU A 178 -7.45 4.57 -8.23
N MET A 179 -8.40 5.29 -8.84
CA MET A 179 -9.31 6.20 -8.13
C MET A 179 -10.16 5.49 -7.09
N ILE A 180 -10.57 4.23 -7.32
CA ILE A 180 -11.32 3.44 -6.33
C ILE A 180 -10.39 2.84 -5.29
N LEU A 181 -9.23 2.34 -5.73
CA LEU A 181 -8.38 1.51 -4.88
C LEU A 181 -7.66 2.34 -3.81
N LEU A 182 -7.16 3.53 -4.14
CA LEU A 182 -6.53 4.44 -3.18
C LEU A 182 -7.42 4.74 -1.96
N PRO A 183 -8.66 5.25 -2.13
CA PRO A 183 -9.57 5.46 -1.01
C PRO A 183 -10.00 4.16 -0.33
N ALA A 184 -10.14 3.06 -1.07
CA ALA A 184 -10.49 1.77 -0.46
C ALA A 184 -9.37 1.24 0.45
N VAL A 185 -8.09 1.40 0.06
CA VAL A 185 -6.93 1.11 0.93
C VAL A 185 -6.94 2.00 2.16
N MET A 186 -7.29 3.28 2.03
CA MET A 186 -7.44 4.19 3.17
C MET A 186 -8.53 3.72 4.14
N LEU A 187 -9.73 3.40 3.63
CA LEU A 187 -10.83 2.86 4.44
C LEU A 187 -10.43 1.56 5.12
N MET A 188 -9.79 0.65 4.40
CA MET A 188 -9.29 -0.61 4.94
C MET A 188 -8.27 -0.37 6.06
N THR A 189 -7.28 0.49 5.82
CA THR A 189 -6.23 0.81 6.77
C THR A 189 -6.82 1.40 8.06
N ALA A 190 -7.76 2.33 7.95
CA ALA A 190 -8.42 2.92 9.11
C ALA A 190 -9.26 1.91 9.92
N ASN A 191 -9.82 0.90 9.26
CA ASN A 191 -10.59 -0.16 9.92
C ASN A 191 -9.71 -1.20 10.61
N VAL A 192 -8.60 -1.55 9.97
CA VAL A 192 -7.73 -2.66 10.31
C VAL A 192 -6.66 -2.24 11.34
N LEU A 193 -6.04 -1.07 11.17
CA LEU A 193 -5.00 -0.57 12.07
C LEU A 193 -5.61 0.13 13.28
N ARG A 194 -6.08 -0.64 14.26
CA ARG A 194 -6.64 -0.08 15.52
C ARG A 194 -5.61 0.09 16.64
N LYS A 195 -4.51 -0.67 16.58
CA LYS A 195 -3.51 -0.70 17.67
C LYS A 195 -2.33 0.21 17.33
N GLU A 196 -1.89 0.99 18.31
CA GLU A 196 -0.77 1.94 18.21
C GLU A 196 0.50 1.30 17.62
N LYS A 197 0.81 0.05 18.00
CA LYS A 197 2.00 -0.67 17.52
C LYS A 197 2.08 -0.77 15.99
N TRP A 198 0.95 -0.85 15.29
CA TRP A 198 0.95 -0.96 13.84
C TRP A 198 1.24 0.37 13.18
N PHE A 199 0.73 1.48 13.73
CA PHE A 199 1.11 2.82 13.30
C PHE A 199 2.60 3.06 13.51
N LYS A 200 3.15 2.67 14.67
CA LYS A 200 4.60 2.73 14.94
C LYS A 200 5.40 1.94 13.90
N LEU A 201 4.94 0.74 13.54
CA LEU A 201 5.61 -0.10 12.55
C LEU A 201 5.56 0.53 11.14
N VAL A 202 4.39 0.96 10.67
CA VAL A 202 4.23 1.62 9.37
C VAL A 202 5.09 2.87 9.30
N PHE A 203 5.05 3.70 10.35
CA PHE A 203 5.87 4.91 10.46
C PHE A 203 7.37 4.59 10.47
N ALA A 204 7.79 3.58 11.22
CA ALA A 204 9.19 3.14 11.25
C ALA A 204 9.66 2.65 9.87
N LEU A 205 8.84 1.88 9.14
CA LEU A 205 9.15 1.44 7.77
C LEU A 205 9.28 2.62 6.81
N MET A 206 8.40 3.62 6.93
CA MET A 206 8.49 4.84 6.13
C MET A 206 9.76 5.64 6.44
N LEU A 207 10.09 5.82 7.73
CA LEU A 207 11.33 6.50 8.13
C LEU A 207 12.58 5.75 7.66
N LEU A 208 12.58 4.42 7.76
CA LEU A 208 13.70 3.58 7.33
C LEU A 208 14.02 3.77 5.85
N VAL A 209 13.03 4.06 5.01
CA VAL A 209 13.25 4.33 3.57
C VAL A 209 13.50 5.81 3.30
N ALA A 210 12.79 6.71 3.99
CA ALA A 210 12.91 8.15 3.79
C ALA A 210 14.29 8.69 4.21
N LEU A 211 14.81 8.24 5.36
CA LEU A 211 16.04 8.79 5.93
C LEU A 211 17.28 8.54 5.05
N PRO A 212 17.54 7.32 4.54
CA PRO A 212 18.64 7.10 3.61
C PRO A 212 18.51 7.90 2.32
N GLU A 213 17.30 8.06 1.78
CA GLU A 213 17.08 8.83 0.55
C GLU A 213 17.41 10.32 0.76
N VAL A 214 16.97 10.91 1.88
CA VAL A 214 17.30 12.29 2.25
C VAL A 214 18.80 12.48 2.39
N LEU A 215 19.46 11.57 3.12
CA LEU A 215 20.90 11.65 3.33
C LEU A 215 21.67 11.56 2.01
N GLN A 216 21.26 10.68 1.08
CA GLN A 216 21.87 10.61 -0.26
C GLN A 216 21.70 11.92 -1.04
N ARG A 217 20.51 12.55 -0.98
CA ARG A 217 20.24 13.82 -1.66
C ARG A 217 21.07 14.97 -1.07
N ILE A 218 21.19 15.04 0.25
CA ILE A 218 21.94 16.11 0.94
C ILE A 218 23.45 15.94 0.76
N LEU A 219 23.96 14.72 0.92
CA LEU A 219 25.41 14.45 0.88
C LEU A 219 25.97 14.39 -0.56
N GLY A 220 25.10 14.36 -1.58
CA GLY A 220 25.51 14.18 -2.98
C GLY A 220 26.19 12.83 -3.24
N THR A 221 26.21 11.92 -2.27
CA THR A 221 26.87 10.62 -2.37
C THR A 221 25.85 9.54 -2.71
N ARG A 222 26.21 8.70 -3.68
CA ARG A 222 25.53 7.42 -3.88
C ARG A 222 26.06 6.46 -2.82
N LEU A 223 25.49 6.47 -1.62
CA LEU A 223 25.72 5.40 -0.65
C LEU A 223 25.54 4.05 -1.37
N ALA A 224 26.29 3.01 -1.00
CA ALA A 224 26.23 1.67 -1.62
C ALA A 224 24.84 1.00 -1.57
N LEU A 225 23.87 1.64 -0.92
CA LEU A 225 22.44 1.43 -1.13
C LEU A 225 21.97 1.81 -2.55
N GLY A 226 22.80 2.42 -3.40
CA GLY A 226 22.46 2.81 -4.78
C GLY A 226 22.14 1.63 -5.70
N ASP A 227 22.59 0.42 -5.36
CA ASP A 227 22.14 -0.82 -6.01
C ASP A 227 20.68 -1.13 -5.65
N PHE A 228 20.27 -0.77 -4.44
CA PHE A 228 18.87 -0.59 -4.09
C PHE A 228 18.39 0.74 -4.72
N ARG A 229 18.26 0.83 -6.06
CA ARG A 229 17.52 1.88 -6.80
C ARG A 229 16.03 2.03 -6.38
N LEU A 230 15.75 2.33 -5.11
CA LEU A 230 14.41 2.41 -4.52
C LEU A 230 13.52 3.24 -5.46
N GLN A 231 12.30 2.76 -5.70
CA GLN A 231 11.34 3.44 -6.58
C GLN A 231 10.74 4.63 -5.81
N THR A 232 11.55 5.66 -5.61
CA THR A 232 11.17 6.87 -4.86
C THR A 232 10.64 7.97 -5.78
N GLY A 233 10.54 7.67 -7.09
CA GLY A 233 9.98 8.56 -8.11
C GLY A 233 8.61 9.07 -7.69
N ALA A 234 8.57 10.35 -7.31
CA ALA A 234 7.41 11.12 -6.83
C ALA A 234 6.75 10.66 -5.52
N SER A 235 7.03 9.47 -4.98
CA SER A 235 6.40 8.99 -3.73
C SER A 235 6.97 9.66 -2.49
N TYR A 236 8.29 9.94 -2.45
CA TYR A 236 8.95 10.52 -1.28
C TYR A 236 8.39 11.90 -0.85
N PRO A 237 8.26 12.91 -1.73
CA PRO A 237 7.71 14.21 -1.33
C PRO A 237 6.28 14.09 -0.80
N LEU A 238 5.47 13.22 -1.41
CA LEU A 238 4.09 12.99 -1.02
C LEU A 238 3.99 12.41 0.39
N TRP A 239 4.90 11.50 0.75
CA TRP A 239 4.96 10.94 2.11
C TRP A 239 5.40 11.95 3.15
N VAL A 240 6.41 12.77 2.85
CA VAL A 240 6.86 13.84 3.75
C VAL A 240 5.70 14.81 3.98
N VAL A 241 5.05 15.29 2.92
CA VAL A 241 3.89 16.18 3.02
C VAL A 241 2.77 15.53 3.85
N ALA A 242 2.45 14.25 3.60
CA ALA A 242 1.42 13.55 4.36
C ALA A 242 1.76 13.43 5.86
N LEU A 243 3.01 13.12 6.21
CA LEU A 243 3.46 13.04 7.60
C LEU A 243 3.46 14.42 8.26
N THR A 244 3.94 15.44 7.56
CA THR A 244 3.99 16.82 8.03
C THR A 244 2.59 17.36 8.31
N ILE A 245 1.67 17.22 7.35
CA ILE A 245 0.25 17.58 7.52
C ILE A 245 -0.37 16.77 8.66
N GLY A 246 -0.10 15.46 8.74
CA GLY A 246 -0.55 14.61 9.83
C GLY A 246 -0.10 15.12 11.20
N GLN A 247 1.17 15.51 11.34
CA GLN A 247 1.68 16.11 12.58
C GLN A 247 1.00 17.46 12.87
N VAL A 248 0.84 18.33 11.88
CA VAL A 248 0.18 19.64 12.06
C VAL A 248 -1.27 19.50 12.54
N TYR A 249 -2.02 18.53 12.00
CA TYR A 249 -3.43 18.32 12.36
C TYR A 249 -3.61 17.56 13.67
N PHE A 250 -2.84 16.50 13.91
CA PHE A 250 -3.10 15.58 15.03
C PHE A 250 -2.22 15.82 16.26
N ASN A 251 -1.07 16.48 16.12
CA ASN A 251 -0.17 16.68 17.25
C ASN A 251 -0.53 17.94 18.05
N GLN A 252 -1.25 17.73 19.16
CA GLN A 252 -1.69 18.81 20.04
C GLN A 252 -0.55 19.46 20.84
N SER A 253 0.62 18.83 20.95
CA SER A 253 1.74 19.39 21.71
C SER A 253 2.59 20.42 20.92
N LEU A 254 2.41 20.49 19.59
CA LEU A 254 3.14 21.43 18.74
C LEU A 254 2.62 22.86 18.88
N ARG A 255 3.54 23.79 19.12
CA ARG A 255 3.27 25.24 19.18
C ARG A 255 2.91 25.78 17.78
N MET A 256 2.07 26.82 17.70
CA MET A 256 1.60 27.39 16.42
C MET A 256 2.73 27.78 15.45
N TRP A 257 3.87 28.28 15.96
CA TRP A 257 5.02 28.60 15.10
C TRP A 257 5.66 27.36 14.48
N GLN A 258 5.70 26.23 15.21
CA GLN A 258 6.21 24.95 14.67
C GLN A 258 5.29 24.43 13.57
N ARG A 259 3.97 24.61 13.74
CA ARG A 259 2.99 24.27 12.72
C ARG A 259 3.15 25.12 11.46
N ALA A 260 3.38 26.42 11.60
CA ALA A 260 3.63 27.30 10.47
C ALA A 260 4.90 26.92 9.70
N LEU A 261 5.99 26.62 10.43
CA LEU A 261 7.27 26.21 9.84
C LEU A 261 7.15 24.91 9.04
N LEU A 262 6.38 23.95 9.55
CA LEU A 262 6.06 22.68 8.87
C LEU A 262 5.19 22.85 7.61
N VAL A 263 4.35 23.88 7.53
CA VAL A 263 3.52 24.14 6.33
C VAL A 263 4.29 24.96 5.29
N SER A 264 5.29 25.74 5.70
CA SER A 264 6.10 26.57 4.80
C SER A 264 7.24 25.83 4.08
N SER A 265 7.51 24.58 4.44
CA SER A 265 8.56 23.72 3.86
C SER A 265 8.04 22.85 2.74
#